data_AF-A0A522KZX2-F1
#
_entry.id   AF-A0A522KZX2-F1
#
_cell.length_a   1.000
_cell.length_b   1.000
_cell.length_c   1.000
_cell.angle_alpha   90.00
_cell.angle_beta   90.00
_cell.angle_gamma   90.00
#
_symmetry.space_group_name_H-M   'P 1'
#
loop_
_entity.id
_entity.type
_entity.pdbx_description
1 polymer ?
#
loop_
_entity_poly.entity_id
_entity_poly.type
_entity_poly.pdbx_seq_one_letter_code
_entity_poly.pdbx_strand_id
1 'polypeptide(L)'
;MFWGVLCALLVFSGIWAVWFALGAFAQRQAVSDAYVKMNHQAELSSLRVRRDEAHRRAVDLSRRRLAADQRCVAGVVIVAHGSTYSDLGTVGNPVNCSGGYADRPLR
;
A
#
# COMPACT_ATOMS: atom_id res chain seq x y z
N MET A 1 -12.15 -46.06 53.80
CA MET A 1 -10.88 -45.45 53.33
C MET A 1 -10.92 -45.04 51.85
N PHE A 2 -11.48 -45.86 50.95
CA PHE A 2 -11.60 -45.56 49.50
C PHE A 2 -12.23 -44.18 49.17
N TRP A 3 -13.35 -43.83 49.82
CA TRP A 3 -14.06 -42.57 49.57
C TRP A 3 -13.25 -41.31 49.88
N GLY A 4 -12.37 -41.34 50.88
CA GLY A 4 -11.54 -40.19 51.23
C GLY A 4 -10.51 -39.86 50.14
N VAL A 5 -9.91 -40.89 49.53
CA VAL A 5 -8.95 -40.74 48.42
C VAL A 5 -9.64 -40.19 47.19
N LEU A 6 -10.87 -40.65 46.89
CA LEU A 6 -11.65 -40.20 45.75
C LEU A 6 -12.03 -38.71 45.87
N CYS A 7 -12.44 -38.28 47.07
CA CYS A 7 -12.68 -36.86 47.36
C CYS A 7 -11.40 -36.02 47.24
N ALA A 8 -10.27 -36.51 47.74
CA ALA A 8 -9.00 -35.78 47.66
C ALA A 8 -8.53 -35.59 46.20
N LEU A 9 -8.68 -36.63 45.37
CA LEU A 9 -8.34 -36.55 43.93
C LEU A 9 -9.26 -35.59 43.17
N LEU A 10 -10.56 -35.54 43.48
CA LEU A 10 -11.49 -34.59 42.86
C LEU A 10 -11.13 -33.14 43.20
N VAL A 11 -10.83 -32.85 44.47
CA VAL A 11 -10.43 -31.51 44.90
C VAL A 11 -9.10 -31.10 44.24
N PHE A 12 -8.12 -32.00 44.23
CA PHE A 12 -6.83 -31.73 43.59
C PHE A 12 -6.96 -31.49 42.08
N SER A 13 -7.76 -32.30 41.39
CA SER A 13 -8.05 -32.13 39.97
C SER A 13 -8.77 -30.81 39.68
N GLY A 14 -9.72 -30.40 40.54
CA GLY A 14 -10.43 -29.14 40.40
C GLY A 14 -9.50 -27.93 40.54
N ILE A 15 -8.60 -27.96 41.54
CA ILE A 15 -7.63 -26.88 41.77
C ILE A 15 -6.72 -26.70 40.56
N TRP A 16 -6.18 -27.80 40.01
CA TRP A 16 -5.33 -27.75 38.83
C TRP A 16 -6.06 -27.25 37.58
N ALA A 17 -7.31 -27.68 37.36
CA ALA A 17 -8.11 -27.23 36.23
C ALA A 17 -8.38 -25.71 36.30
N VAL A 18 -8.67 -25.17 37.48
CA VAL A 18 -8.88 -23.72 37.67
C VAL A 18 -7.58 -22.94 37.43
N TRP A 19 -6.45 -23.42 37.96
CA TRP A 19 -5.14 -22.80 37.73
C TRP A 19 -4.81 -22.73 36.23
N PHE A 20 -5.05 -23.82 35.50
CA PHE A 20 -4.81 -23.89 34.06
C PHE A 20 -5.75 -22.98 33.27
N ALA A 21 -7.04 -22.94 33.64
CA ALA A 21 -8.03 -22.07 32.99
C ALA A 21 -7.72 -20.58 33.17
N LEU A 22 -7.25 -20.17 34.36
CA LEU A 22 -6.82 -18.80 34.62
C LEU A 22 -5.58 -18.42 33.79
N GLY A 23 -4.60 -19.31 33.68
CA GLY A 23 -3.43 -19.11 32.83
C GLY A 23 -3.78 -18.97 31.35
N ALA A 24 -4.68 -19.82 30.85
CA ALA A 24 -5.15 -19.79 29.46
C ALA A 24 -5.91 -18.49 29.12
N PHE A 25 -6.68 -17.94 30.08
CA PHE A 25 -7.40 -16.68 29.87
C PHE A 25 -6.45 -15.48 29.71
N ALA A 26 -5.41 -15.41 30.55
CA ALA A 26 -4.40 -14.35 30.46
C ALA A 26 -3.64 -14.38 29.11
N GLN A 27 -3.32 -15.58 28.60
CA GLN A 27 -2.65 -15.72 27.30
C GLN A 27 -3.54 -15.24 26.13
N ARG A 28 -4.85 -15.48 26.17
CA ARG A 28 -5.77 -15.05 25.11
C ARG A 28 -5.82 -13.53 24.97
N GLN A 29 -5.76 -12.79 26.09
CA GLN A 29 -5.76 -11.32 26.08
C GLN A 29 -4.47 -10.75 25.46
N ALA A 30 -3.31 -11.31 25.81
CA ALA A 30 -2.03 -10.87 25.25
C ALA A 30 -1.96 -11.08 23.73
N VAL A 31 -2.54 -12.18 23.25
CA VAL A 31 -2.58 -12.51 21.82
C VAL A 31 -3.51 -11.54 21.07
N SER A 32 -4.70 -11.23 21.58
CA SER A 32 -5.59 -10.26 20.93
C SER A 32 -4.97 -8.87 20.83
N ASP A 33 -4.28 -8.41 21.88
CA ASP A 33 -3.61 -7.12 21.88
C ASP A 33 -2.45 -7.07 20.88
N ALA A 34 -1.69 -8.17 20.75
CA ALA A 34 -0.65 -8.29 19.76
C ALA A 34 -1.21 -8.26 18.33
N TYR A 35 -2.32 -8.97 18.07
CA TYR A 35 -3.00 -8.94 16.78
C TYR A 35 -3.50 -7.54 16.40
N VAL A 36 -4.11 -6.81 17.34
CA VAL A 36 -4.57 -5.43 17.10
C VAL A 36 -3.40 -4.51 16.74
N LYS A 37 -2.29 -4.60 17.48
CA LYS A 37 -1.08 -3.80 17.20
C LYS A 37 -0.49 -4.13 15.83
N MET A 38 -0.39 -5.41 15.48
CA MET A 38 0.13 -5.84 14.17
C MET A 38 -0.76 -5.36 13.02
N ASN A 39 -2.07 -5.51 13.15
CA ASN A 39 -3.01 -5.06 12.12
C ASN A 39 -2.96 -3.54 11.95
N HIS A 40 -2.85 -2.79 13.04
CA HIS A 40 -2.73 -1.34 12.97
C HIS A 40 -1.43 -0.90 12.27
N GLN A 41 -0.31 -1.56 12.56
CA GLN A 41 0.96 -1.29 11.86
C GLN A 41 0.91 -1.67 10.38
N ALA A 42 0.27 -2.79 10.04
CA ALA A 42 0.08 -3.23 8.65
C ALA A 42 -0.82 -2.26 7.87
N GLU A 43 -1.87 -1.73 8.51
CA GLU A 43 -2.73 -0.71 7.91
C GLU A 43 -1.94 0.57 7.62
N LEU A 44 -1.19 1.08 8.61
CA LEU A 44 -0.36 2.28 8.45
C LEU A 44 0.69 2.12 7.36
N SER A 45 1.36 0.97 7.26
CA SER A 45 2.34 0.73 6.21
C SER A 45 1.67 0.64 4.83
N SER A 46 0.51 -0.02 4.72
CA SER A 46 -0.25 -0.08 3.47
C SER A 46 -0.70 1.30 2.97
N LEU A 47 -1.13 2.18 3.88
CA LEU A 47 -1.52 3.55 3.56
C LEU A 47 -0.34 4.38 3.06
N ARG A 48 0.85 4.22 3.67
CA ARG A 48 2.09 4.87 3.21
C ARG A 48 2.47 4.42 1.82
N VAL A 49 2.50 3.10 1.56
CA VAL A 49 2.81 2.54 0.24
C VAL A 49 1.85 3.08 -0.82
N ARG A 50 0.54 3.08 -0.55
CA ARG A 50 -0.45 3.63 -1.48
C ARG A 50 -0.24 5.11 -1.77
N ARG A 51 0.13 5.89 -0.75
CA ARG A 51 0.41 7.32 -0.91
C ARG A 51 1.66 7.56 -1.76
N ASP A 52 2.71 6.80 -1.52
CA ASP A 52 3.96 6.89 -2.27
C ASP A 52 3.77 6.47 -3.73
N GLU A 53 3.01 5.40 -3.99
CA GLU A 53 2.65 4.98 -5.34
C GLU A 53 1.81 6.04 -6.06
N ALA A 54 0.82 6.60 -5.40
CA ALA A 54 0.01 7.69 -5.97
C ALA A 54 0.88 8.91 -6.30
N HIS A 55 1.83 9.25 -5.42
CA HIS A 55 2.74 10.36 -5.66
C HIS A 55 3.69 10.08 -6.83
N ARG A 56 4.26 8.88 -6.93
CA ARG A 56 5.10 8.46 -8.06
C ARG A 56 4.33 8.53 -9.38
N ARG A 57 3.10 7.99 -9.42
CA ARG A 57 2.23 8.07 -10.61
C ARG A 57 1.91 9.53 -10.99
N ALA A 58 1.63 10.39 -10.01
CA ALA A 58 1.37 11.80 -10.27
C ALA A 58 2.61 12.53 -10.83
N VAL A 59 3.81 12.21 -10.32
CA VAL A 59 5.07 12.76 -10.82
C VAL A 59 5.36 12.25 -12.23
N ASP A 60 5.15 10.97 -12.51
CA ASP A 60 5.37 10.40 -13.84
C ASP A 60 4.42 11.00 -14.88
N LEU A 61 3.15 11.22 -14.52
CA LEU A 61 2.17 11.89 -15.37
C LEU A 61 2.54 13.36 -15.60
N SER A 62 3.00 14.06 -14.57
CA SER A 62 3.39 15.47 -14.71
C SER A 62 4.60 15.66 -15.61
N ARG A 63 5.56 14.72 -15.62
CA ARG A 63 6.71 14.72 -16.53
C ARG A 63 6.34 14.47 -18.00
N ARG A 64 5.22 13.79 -18.25
CA ARG A 64 4.71 13.50 -19.61
C ARG A 64 3.74 14.55 -20.12
N ARG A 65 3.23 15.43 -19.26
CA ARG A 65 2.24 16.44 -19.62
C ARG A 65 2.84 17.45 -20.59
N LEU A 66 2.13 17.75 -21.69
CA LEU A 66 2.56 18.76 -22.65
C LEU A 66 2.56 20.16 -21.99
N ALA A 67 3.56 20.98 -22.34
CA ALA A 67 3.62 22.38 -21.95
C ALA A 67 2.62 23.24 -22.75
N ALA A 68 2.41 24.50 -22.34
CA ALA A 68 1.40 25.37 -22.96
C ALA A 68 1.68 25.71 -24.44
N ASP A 69 2.95 25.69 -24.82
CA ASP A 69 3.47 25.87 -26.17
C ASP A 69 3.53 24.57 -26.98
N GLN A 70 3.20 23.43 -26.37
CA GLN A 70 3.23 22.12 -27.02
C GLN A 70 1.82 21.62 -27.32
N ARG A 71 1.63 21.05 -28.50
CA ARG A 71 0.35 20.46 -28.91
C ARG A 71 0.54 19.08 -29.47
N CYS A 72 -0.44 18.21 -29.21
CA CYS A 72 -0.52 16.91 -29.84
C CYS A 72 -1.31 17.02 -31.14
N VAL A 73 -0.67 16.80 -32.28
CA VAL A 73 -1.29 16.88 -33.60
C VAL A 73 -0.94 15.61 -34.37
N ALA A 74 -1.96 14.92 -34.89
CA ALA A 74 -1.80 13.63 -35.59
C ALA A 74 -0.99 12.56 -34.82
N GLY A 75 -1.00 12.62 -33.48
CA GLY A 75 -0.27 11.68 -32.62
C GLY A 75 1.19 12.05 -32.35
N VAL A 76 1.66 13.21 -32.79
CA VAL A 76 3.04 13.71 -32.57
C VAL A 76 3.02 15.04 -31.81
N VAL A 77 4.00 15.24 -30.94
CA VAL A 77 4.18 16.49 -30.19
C VAL A 77 4.84 17.55 -31.08
N ILE A 78 4.17 18.69 -31.24
CA ILE A 78 4.67 19.86 -31.96
C ILE A 78 4.80 21.03 -30.99
N VAL A 79 5.90 21.77 -31.08
CA VAL A 79 6.12 23.03 -30.35
C VAL A 79 5.73 24.20 -31.25
N ALA A 80 4.87 25.08 -30.74
CA ALA A 80 4.43 26.29 -31.41
C ALA A 80 5.10 27.50 -30.77
N HIS A 81 6.00 28.14 -31.52
CA HIS A 81 6.60 29.42 -31.14
C HIS A 81 6.14 30.50 -32.12
N GLY A 82 5.07 31.21 -31.72
CA GLY A 82 4.43 32.22 -32.57
C GLY A 82 3.80 31.59 -33.81
N SER A 83 4.32 31.93 -34.99
CA SER A 83 3.92 31.36 -36.29
C SER A 83 4.78 30.16 -36.71
N THR A 84 5.78 29.78 -35.92
CA THR A 84 6.69 28.68 -36.25
C THR A 84 6.29 27.41 -35.52
N TYR A 85 6.29 26.29 -36.24
CA TYR A 85 6.00 24.96 -35.71
C TYR A 85 7.21 24.07 -35.89
N SER A 86 7.62 23.39 -34.84
CA SER A 86 8.71 22.41 -34.89
C SER A 86 8.30 21.11 -34.19
N ASP A 87 8.68 19.98 -34.78
CA ASP A 87 8.42 18.68 -34.16
C ASP A 87 9.35 18.48 -32.97
N LEU A 88 8.79 17.98 -31.86
CA LEU A 88 9.58 17.61 -30.70
C LEU A 88 10.12 16.19 -30.91
N GLY A 89 11.43 16.06 -31.14
CA GLY A 89 12.10 14.78 -31.37
C GLY A 89 13.26 14.89 -32.35
N THR A 90 13.79 13.74 -32.78
CA THR A 90 14.76 13.68 -33.88
C THR A 90 14.06 13.23 -35.16
N VAL A 91 14.59 13.62 -36.32
CA VAL A 91 14.07 13.19 -37.62
C VAL A 91 14.08 11.64 -37.67
N GLY A 92 12.91 11.04 -37.84
CA GLY A 92 12.72 9.58 -37.81
C GLY A 92 12.38 8.97 -36.44
N ASN A 93 12.41 9.75 -35.36
CA ASN A 93 11.96 9.32 -34.03
C ASN A 93 11.16 10.43 -33.32
N PRO A 94 9.95 10.77 -33.83
CA PRO A 94 9.11 11.79 -33.25
C PRO A 94 8.60 11.39 -31.86
N VAL A 95 8.40 12.38 -30.98
CA VAL A 95 7.76 12.13 -29.69
C VAL A 95 6.26 11.95 -29.93
N ASN A 96 5.78 10.72 -29.74
CA ASN A 96 4.36 10.42 -29.83
C ASN A 96 3.59 10.97 -28.62
N CYS A 97 2.33 11.28 -28.84
CA CYS A 97 1.42 11.79 -27.83
C CYS A 97 -0.01 11.30 -28.02
N SER A 98 -0.77 11.35 -26.93
CA SER A 98 -2.20 11.11 -26.91
C SER A 98 -2.89 12.13 -26.02
N GLY A 99 -3.78 12.93 -26.62
CA GLY A 99 -4.46 14.02 -25.94
C GLY A 99 -3.49 15.09 -25.40
N GLY A 100 -3.37 15.16 -24.07
CA GLY A 100 -2.54 16.14 -23.36
C GLY A 100 -1.23 15.59 -22.78
N TYR A 101 -0.85 14.36 -23.14
CA TYR A 101 0.34 13.68 -22.62
C TYR A 101 1.20 13.09 -23.75
N ALA A 102 2.52 13.11 -23.55
CA ALA A 102 3.50 12.41 -24.37
C ALA A 102 3.72 10.97 -23.88
N ASP A 103 4.08 10.07 -24.79
CA ASP A 103 4.32 8.66 -24.44
C ASP A 103 5.59 8.48 -23.60
N ARG A 104 6.54 9.41 -23.73
CA ARG A 104 7.81 9.45 -22.99
C ARG A 104 7.92 10.74 -22.16
N PRO A 105 8.64 10.73 -21.03
CA PRO A 105 8.87 11.94 -20.25
C PRO A 105 9.59 13.01 -21.08
N LEU A 106 9.11 14.24 -20.98
CA LEU A 106 9.66 15.39 -21.68
C LEU A 106 10.75 16.10 -20.85
N ARG A 107 10.87 15.74 -19.57
CA ARG A 107 11.78 16.32 -18.56
C ARG A 107 12.28 15.26 -17.58
#